data_AF-A0A562PTH7-F1
#
_entry.id   AF-A0A562PTH7-F1
#
_cell.length_a   1.000
_cell.length_b   1.000
_cell.length_c   1.000
_cell.angle_alpha   90.00
_cell.angle_beta   90.00
_cell.angle_gamma   90.00
#
_symmetry.space_group_name_H-M   'P 1'
#
loop_
_entity.id
_entity.type
_entity.pdbx_description
1 polymer ?
#
loop_
_entity_poly.entity_id
_entity_poly.type
_entity_poly.pdbx_seq_one_letter_code
_entity_poly.pdbx_strand_id
1 'polypeptide(L)'
;MRYLWTGCVAALGLAADAAAMAPELPVTTFLSTCMSAQANLEAVRIAAEGRGFVVALPEHKAKLLRNGADGDAYAAREAALVVERGRPMCTLFARSDDPQATRAALAKMLPPPTTRFTFEQEDVPGNPELLRVAYRLKLDGKPYAKWVFSAYPEDGPFNVAITLQMSR
;
A
#
# COMPACT_ATOMS: atom_id res chain seq x y z
N MET A 1 -31.17 44.70 16.37
CA MET A 1 -32.04 43.99 15.42
C MET A 1 -31.54 44.20 14.00
N ARG A 2 -31.01 43.15 13.36
CA ARG A 2 -31.18 42.82 11.94
C ARG A 2 -30.43 41.51 11.67
N TYR A 3 -31.20 40.47 11.41
CA TYR A 3 -30.76 39.16 10.94
C TYR A 3 -30.27 39.27 9.50
N LEU A 4 -29.25 38.49 9.14
CA LEU A 4 -29.07 37.95 7.79
C LEU A 4 -28.38 36.59 7.91
N TRP A 5 -29.23 35.56 7.92
CA TRP A 5 -28.90 34.19 7.57
C TRP A 5 -28.95 34.07 6.05
N THR A 6 -27.83 33.76 5.40
CA THR A 6 -27.70 33.14 4.07
C THR A 6 -26.23 32.76 3.96
N GLY A 7 -25.80 31.49 3.97
CA GLY A 7 -26.29 30.38 3.17
C GLY A 7 -25.41 30.28 1.92
N CYS A 8 -24.34 29.47 1.98
CA CYS A 8 -23.74 28.87 0.79
C CYS A 8 -23.04 27.56 1.18
N VAL A 9 -23.80 26.48 1.09
CA VAL A 9 -23.31 25.10 0.97
C VAL A 9 -23.09 24.86 -0.52
N ALA A 10 -21.86 24.48 -0.89
CA ALA A 10 -21.39 23.89 -2.16
C ALA A 10 -19.97 24.43 -2.43
N ALA A 11 -18.94 23.70 -2.80
CA ALA A 11 -18.81 22.29 -3.15
C ALA A 11 -17.34 21.95 -2.88
N LEU A 12 -17.05 21.01 -1.96
CA LEU A 12 -15.74 20.38 -1.91
C LEU A 12 -15.71 19.32 -3.01
N GLY A 13 -15.55 19.79 -4.25
CA GLY A 13 -15.20 18.95 -5.37
C GLY A 13 -13.83 18.34 -5.11
N LEU A 14 -13.82 17.06 -4.78
CA LEU A 14 -12.62 16.23 -4.75
C LEU A 14 -12.15 15.97 -6.18
N ALA A 15 -11.64 17.01 -6.83
CA ALA A 15 -10.57 16.88 -7.81
C ALA A 15 -9.31 17.38 -7.12
N ALA A 16 -8.88 16.66 -6.08
CA ALA A 16 -7.55 16.85 -5.57
C ALA A 16 -6.63 16.15 -6.57
N ASP A 17 -5.91 16.93 -7.37
CA ASP A 17 -4.65 16.48 -7.96
C ASP A 17 -3.82 15.94 -6.80
N ALA A 18 -3.82 14.61 -6.64
CA ALA A 18 -2.93 13.94 -5.71
C ALA A 18 -1.52 14.27 -6.20
N ALA A 19 -0.80 15.10 -5.44
CA ALA A 19 0.60 15.35 -5.74
C ALA A 19 1.29 13.98 -5.64
N ALA A 20 2.14 13.70 -6.59
CA ALA A 20 2.84 12.43 -6.55
C ALA A 20 3.90 12.48 -5.44
N MET A 21 4.06 11.35 -4.76
CA MET A 21 4.93 11.25 -3.61
C MET A 21 6.37 11.03 -4.08
N ALA A 22 7.32 11.59 -3.32
CA ALA A 22 8.72 11.22 -3.46
C ALA A 22 8.89 9.69 -3.33
N PRO A 23 9.80 9.05 -4.11
CA PRO A 23 9.90 7.59 -4.19
C PRO A 23 10.07 6.85 -2.85
N GLU A 24 10.63 7.53 -1.85
CA GLU A 24 10.88 6.98 -0.51
C GLU A 24 9.61 6.90 0.33
N LEU A 25 8.60 7.74 0.06
CA LEU A 25 7.43 7.86 0.91
C LEU A 25 6.47 6.65 0.80
N PRO A 26 6.21 6.06 -0.39
CA PRO A 26 5.53 4.77 -0.48
C PRO A 26 6.25 3.65 0.28
N VAL A 27 7.58 3.58 0.15
CA VAL A 27 8.38 2.51 0.80
C VAL A 27 8.35 2.65 2.32
N THR A 28 8.61 3.85 2.85
CA THR A 28 8.58 4.10 4.30
C THR A 28 7.19 3.89 4.87
N THR A 29 6.14 4.29 4.15
CA THR A 29 4.75 4.03 4.55
C THR A 29 4.49 2.53 4.61
N PHE A 30 4.82 1.78 3.55
CA PHE A 30 4.68 0.33 3.51
C PHE A 30 5.40 -0.37 4.67
N LEU A 31 6.64 0.03 4.96
CA LEU A 31 7.41 -0.56 6.06
C LEU A 31 6.76 -0.31 7.42
N SER A 32 6.29 0.92 7.63
CA SER A 32 5.71 1.35 8.90
C SER A 32 4.28 0.86 9.15
N THR A 33 3.54 0.46 8.11
CA THR A 33 2.16 -0.01 8.24
C THR A 33 2.02 -1.51 8.01
N CYS A 34 2.56 -2.04 6.91
CA CYS A 34 2.40 -3.45 6.57
C CYS A 34 3.47 -4.33 7.25
N MET A 35 4.75 -3.97 7.11
CA MET A 35 5.85 -4.80 7.61
C MET A 35 5.95 -4.84 9.13
N SER A 36 5.89 -3.68 9.77
CA SER A 36 5.90 -3.57 11.24
C SER A 36 4.75 -4.36 11.88
N ALA A 37 3.57 -4.31 11.27
CA ALA A 37 2.37 -5.00 11.73
C ALA A 37 2.27 -6.46 11.28
N GLN A 38 3.18 -6.91 10.40
CA GLN A 38 3.16 -8.27 9.82
C GLN A 38 1.78 -8.68 9.25
N ALA A 39 1.10 -7.73 8.59
CA ALA A 39 -0.26 -7.88 8.09
C ALA A 39 -1.33 -8.31 9.13
N ASN A 40 -1.08 -8.12 10.42
CA ASN A 40 -2.09 -8.28 11.47
C ASN A 40 -3.09 -7.11 11.42
N LEU A 41 -4.39 -7.42 11.34
CA LEU A 41 -5.47 -6.43 11.18
C LEU A 41 -5.40 -5.27 12.18
N GLU A 42 -5.30 -5.59 13.48
CA GLU A 42 -5.36 -4.58 14.53
C GLU A 42 -4.07 -3.76 14.58
N ALA A 43 -2.91 -4.39 14.42
CA ALA A 43 -1.65 -3.68 14.35
C ALA A 43 -1.57 -2.78 13.10
N VAL A 44 -2.11 -3.24 11.96
CA VAL A 44 -2.21 -2.43 10.73
C VAL A 44 -3.12 -1.23 10.97
N ARG A 45 -4.28 -1.42 11.61
CA ARG A 45 -5.21 -0.34 11.96
C ARG A 45 -4.52 0.76 12.75
N ILE A 46 -3.87 0.39 13.85
CA ILE A 46 -3.15 1.32 14.74
C ILE A 46 -2.05 2.06 13.96
N ALA A 47 -1.26 1.35 13.16
CA ALA A 47 -0.20 1.96 12.37
C ALA A 47 -0.73 2.91 11.27
N ALA A 48 -1.85 2.57 10.65
CA ALA A 48 -2.50 3.39 9.63
C ALA A 48 -3.07 4.68 10.24
N GLU A 49 -3.83 4.57 11.34
CA GLU A 49 -4.39 5.71 12.07
C GLU A 49 -3.30 6.67 12.57
N GLY A 50 -2.20 6.12 13.11
CA GLY A 50 -1.04 6.91 13.54
C GLY A 50 -0.35 7.69 12.42
N ARG A 51 -0.62 7.35 11.14
CA ARG A 51 -0.12 8.05 9.96
C ARG A 51 -1.19 8.91 9.27
N GLY A 52 -2.35 9.08 9.90
CA GLY A 52 -3.45 9.91 9.37
C GLY A 52 -4.29 9.21 8.30
N PHE A 53 -4.20 7.89 8.17
CA PHE A 53 -5.19 7.15 7.38
C PHE A 53 -6.50 7.06 8.15
N VAL A 54 -7.61 7.10 7.42
CA VAL A 54 -8.97 6.89 7.96
C VAL A 54 -9.56 5.64 7.33
N VAL A 55 -10.55 5.04 7.99
CA VAL A 55 -11.30 3.91 7.42
C VAL A 55 -11.90 4.33 6.08
N ALA A 56 -11.66 3.53 5.03
CA ALA A 56 -12.19 3.81 3.72
C ALA A 56 -13.72 3.62 3.69
N LEU A 57 -14.40 4.47 2.92
CA LEU A 57 -15.83 4.30 2.65
C LEU A 57 -16.11 2.93 2.00
N PRO A 58 -17.28 2.30 2.23
CA PRO A 58 -17.60 0.98 1.70
C PRO A 58 -17.38 0.83 0.19
N GLU A 59 -17.70 1.85 -0.59
CA GLU A 59 -17.50 1.87 -2.05
C GLU A 59 -16.01 1.86 -2.44
N HIS A 60 -15.14 2.51 -1.67
CA HIS A 60 -13.69 2.49 -1.91
C HIS A 60 -13.09 1.16 -1.45
N LYS A 61 -13.54 0.66 -0.30
CA LYS A 61 -13.17 -0.67 0.20
C LYS A 61 -13.48 -1.75 -0.83
N ALA A 62 -14.66 -1.72 -1.45
CA ALA A 62 -15.06 -2.67 -2.49
C ALA A 62 -14.21 -2.59 -3.78
N LYS A 63 -13.68 -1.40 -4.12
CA LYS A 63 -12.80 -1.22 -5.28
C LYS A 63 -11.35 -1.66 -5.01
N LEU A 64 -10.89 -1.54 -3.78
CA LEU A 64 -9.51 -1.80 -3.38
C LEU A 64 -9.29 -3.27 -2.98
N LEU A 65 -10.27 -3.90 -2.34
CA LEU A 65 -10.22 -5.32 -2.01
C LEU A 65 -10.45 -6.15 -3.27
N ARG A 66 -9.83 -7.34 -3.30
CA ARG A 66 -10.16 -8.34 -4.31
C ARG A 66 -11.60 -8.80 -4.12
N ASN A 67 -12.27 -9.13 -5.22
CA ASN A 67 -13.64 -9.67 -5.19
C ASN A 67 -13.72 -10.89 -4.26
N GLY A 68 -14.62 -10.82 -3.27
CA GLY A 68 -14.82 -11.87 -2.28
C GLY A 68 -13.76 -11.93 -1.17
N ALA A 69 -12.79 -11.00 -1.13
CA ALA A 69 -11.85 -10.89 -0.02
C ALA A 69 -12.53 -10.26 1.20
N ASP A 70 -12.25 -10.82 2.36
CA ASP A 70 -12.59 -10.26 3.66
C ASP A 70 -11.36 -9.55 4.23
N GLY A 71 -11.54 -8.35 4.77
CA GLY A 71 -10.45 -7.46 5.14
C GLY A 71 -10.92 -6.04 5.44
N ASP A 72 -9.98 -5.15 5.70
CA ASP A 72 -10.22 -3.74 5.94
C ASP A 72 -9.42 -2.87 4.98
N ALA A 73 -9.94 -1.68 4.73
CA ALA A 73 -9.32 -0.70 3.85
C ALA A 73 -9.27 0.66 4.55
N TYR A 74 -8.16 1.36 4.34
CA TYR A 74 -7.90 2.68 4.88
C TYR A 74 -7.44 3.59 3.75
N ALA A 75 -7.77 4.87 3.84
CA ALA A 75 -7.40 5.86 2.84
C ALA A 75 -6.74 7.07 3.50
N ALA A 76 -5.75 7.62 2.80
CA ALA A 76 -5.14 8.91 3.03
C ALA A 76 -5.13 9.68 1.70
N ARG A 77 -4.70 10.94 1.71
CA ARG A 77 -4.76 11.82 0.52
C ARG A 77 -4.10 11.22 -0.73
N GLU A 78 -2.97 10.55 -0.57
CA GLU A 78 -2.12 10.07 -1.69
C GLU A 78 -1.85 8.56 -1.62
N ALA A 79 -2.51 7.86 -0.69
CA ALA A 79 -2.32 6.44 -0.48
C ALA A 79 -3.59 5.75 0.01
N ALA A 80 -3.72 4.47 -0.30
CA ALA A 80 -4.70 3.59 0.31
C ALA A 80 -4.01 2.34 0.83
N LEU A 81 -4.55 1.77 1.89
CA LEU A 81 -4.03 0.57 2.53
C LEU A 81 -5.15 -0.46 2.58
N VAL A 82 -4.83 -1.70 2.26
CA VAL A 82 -5.75 -2.84 2.37
C VAL A 82 -5.09 -3.92 3.19
N VAL A 83 -5.83 -4.54 4.10
CA VAL A 83 -5.39 -5.71 4.86
C VAL A 83 -6.43 -6.80 4.74
N GLU A 84 -6.03 -7.98 4.26
CA GLU A 84 -6.91 -9.13 4.07
C GLU A 84 -6.78 -10.13 5.23
N ARG A 85 -7.92 -10.67 5.69
CA ARG A 85 -8.00 -11.64 6.80
C ARG A 85 -7.74 -13.07 6.34
N GLY A 86 -8.35 -13.47 5.23
CA GLY A 86 -8.30 -14.85 4.73
C GLY A 86 -6.91 -15.28 4.22
N ARG A 87 -6.07 -14.32 3.85
CA ARG A 87 -4.65 -14.48 3.52
C ARG A 87 -3.93 -13.31 4.19
N PRO A 88 -3.03 -13.53 5.17
CA PRO A 88 -2.40 -12.44 5.92
C PRO A 88 -1.57 -11.59 4.97
N MET A 89 -2.23 -10.57 4.41
CA MET A 89 -1.74 -9.78 3.30
C MET A 89 -2.07 -8.33 3.60
N CYS A 90 -1.10 -7.45 3.38
CA CYS A 90 -1.25 -6.02 3.52
C CYS A 90 -0.70 -5.35 2.28
N THR A 91 -1.51 -4.55 1.60
CA THR A 91 -1.16 -3.86 0.36
C THR A 91 -1.28 -2.37 0.56
N LEU A 92 -0.19 -1.65 0.33
CA LEU A 92 -0.19 -0.21 0.15
C LEU A 92 -0.35 0.11 -1.33
N PHE A 93 -1.35 0.90 -1.67
CA PHE A 93 -1.48 1.60 -2.95
C PHE A 93 -1.03 3.04 -2.75
N ALA A 94 -0.21 3.56 -3.66
CA ALA A 94 0.26 4.94 -3.59
C ALA A 94 0.47 5.52 -4.98
N ARG A 95 0.56 6.86 -5.05
CA ARG A 95 1.05 7.57 -6.23
C ARG A 95 2.54 7.84 -6.09
N SER A 96 3.32 7.52 -7.11
CA SER A 96 4.76 7.69 -7.19
C SER A 96 5.12 8.43 -8.47
N ASP A 97 5.95 9.48 -8.37
CA ASP A 97 6.48 10.18 -9.56
C ASP A 97 7.43 9.31 -10.38
N ASP A 98 8.21 8.48 -9.68
CA ASP A 98 9.16 7.55 -10.30
C ASP A 98 8.97 6.15 -9.72
N PRO A 99 8.08 5.32 -10.31
CA PRO A 99 7.88 3.95 -9.88
C PRO A 99 9.15 3.08 -9.93
N GLN A 100 10.11 3.39 -10.82
CA GLN A 100 11.38 2.67 -10.90
C GLN A 100 12.27 2.99 -9.71
N ALA A 101 12.37 4.26 -9.33
CA ALA A 101 13.05 4.67 -8.11
C ALA A 101 12.38 4.10 -6.86
N THR A 102 11.04 4.06 -6.81
CA THR A 102 10.30 3.44 -5.70
C THR A 102 10.61 1.95 -5.58
N ARG A 103 10.65 1.23 -6.70
CA ARG A 103 11.08 -0.19 -6.74
C ARG A 103 12.50 -0.35 -6.22
N ALA A 104 13.43 0.49 -6.68
CA ALA A 104 14.83 0.44 -6.25
C ALA A 104 14.98 0.76 -4.75
N ALA A 105 14.20 1.72 -4.24
CA ALA A 105 14.15 2.05 -2.82
C ALA A 105 13.61 0.87 -1.99
N LEU A 106 12.57 0.19 -2.45
CA LEU A 106 12.05 -1.03 -1.79
C LEU A 106 13.12 -2.13 -1.73
N ALA A 107 13.85 -2.35 -2.83
CA ALA A 107 14.91 -3.36 -2.89
C ALA A 107 16.06 -3.08 -1.89
N LYS A 108 16.40 -1.80 -1.65
CA LYS A 108 17.40 -1.40 -0.65
C LYS A 108 16.97 -1.72 0.79
N MET A 109 15.68 -1.90 1.02
CA MET A 109 15.12 -2.24 2.35
C MET A 109 15.07 -3.74 2.60
N LEU A 110 15.50 -4.58 1.64
CA LEU A 110 15.62 -6.02 1.87
C LEU A 110 16.68 -6.31 2.94
N PRO A 111 16.51 -7.38 3.73
CA PRO A 111 17.46 -7.73 4.78
C PRO A 111 18.89 -7.92 4.23
N PRO A 112 19.93 -7.38 4.90
CA PRO A 112 21.29 -7.57 4.46
C PRO A 112 21.77 -9.01 4.72
N PRO A 113 22.82 -9.48 4.01
CA PRO A 113 23.35 -10.84 4.14
C PRO A 113 23.89 -11.19 5.54
N THR A 114 24.10 -10.18 6.38
CA THR A 114 24.54 -10.34 7.77
C THR A 114 23.43 -10.80 8.71
N THR A 115 22.18 -10.84 8.24
CA THR A 115 21.03 -11.32 9.02
C THR A 115 20.72 -12.79 8.72
N ARG A 116 19.85 -13.39 9.51
CA ARG A 116 19.31 -14.75 9.27
C ARG A 116 18.30 -14.80 8.11
N PHE A 117 17.97 -13.66 7.52
CA PHE A 117 17.06 -13.59 6.40
C PHE A 117 17.83 -13.77 5.08
N THR A 118 17.23 -14.53 4.18
CA THR A 118 17.65 -14.61 2.77
C THR A 118 16.48 -14.24 1.88
N PHE A 119 16.75 -13.87 0.63
CA PHE A 119 15.70 -13.57 -0.33
C PHE A 119 16.03 -14.07 -1.73
N GLU A 120 14.97 -14.36 -2.49
CA GLU A 120 15.01 -14.64 -3.93
C GLU A 120 14.15 -13.62 -4.65
N GLN A 121 14.69 -13.01 -5.71
CA GLN A 121 13.91 -12.16 -6.60
C GLN A 121 13.30 -13.02 -7.70
N GLU A 122 12.02 -12.79 -7.99
CA GLU A 122 11.31 -13.43 -9.11
C GLU A 122 10.53 -12.39 -9.91
N ASP A 123 10.51 -12.57 -11.23
CA ASP A 123 9.58 -11.84 -12.09
C ASP A 123 8.18 -12.44 -11.92
N VAL A 124 7.16 -11.57 -11.85
CA VAL A 124 5.77 -12.04 -11.70
C VAL A 124 5.14 -12.14 -13.10
N PRO A 125 4.81 -13.36 -13.58
CA PRO A 125 4.24 -13.53 -14.91
C PRO A 125 2.90 -12.79 -15.07
N GLY A 126 2.60 -12.31 -16.28
CA GLY A 126 1.33 -11.66 -16.65
C GLY A 126 1.53 -10.57 -17.72
N ASN A 127 0.74 -9.48 -17.65
CA ASN A 127 0.87 -8.36 -18.59
C ASN A 127 2.33 -7.81 -18.60
N PRO A 128 3.02 -7.80 -19.77
CA PRO A 128 4.39 -7.30 -19.90
C PRO A 128 4.53 -5.79 -19.70
N GLU A 129 3.42 -5.04 -19.79
CA GLU A 129 3.40 -3.59 -19.54
C GLU A 129 3.37 -3.25 -18.05
N LEU A 130 3.05 -4.23 -17.19
CA LEU A 130 3.07 -4.07 -15.74
C LEU A 130 4.43 -4.45 -15.19
N LEU A 131 5.17 -3.45 -14.69
CA LEU A 131 6.37 -3.69 -13.91
C LEU A 131 6.00 -4.42 -12.62
N ARG A 132 6.36 -5.71 -12.51
CA ARG A 132 6.10 -6.50 -11.32
C ARG A 132 7.31 -7.30 -10.91
N VAL A 133 7.73 -7.11 -9.67
CA VAL A 133 8.82 -7.88 -9.06
C VAL A 133 8.34 -8.42 -7.72
N ALA A 134 8.72 -9.66 -7.43
CA ALA A 134 8.48 -10.25 -6.13
C ALA A 134 9.80 -10.62 -5.45
N TYR A 135 9.82 -10.45 -4.14
CA TYR A 135 10.90 -10.88 -3.26
C TYR A 135 10.35 -11.93 -2.32
N ARG A 136 10.86 -13.16 -2.39
CA ARG A 136 10.52 -14.23 -1.45
C ARG A 136 11.53 -14.23 -0.32
N LEU A 137 11.11 -13.83 0.87
CA LEU A 137 11.94 -13.80 2.07
C LEU A 137 11.85 -15.12 2.81
N LYS A 138 13.01 -15.63 3.22
CA LYS A 138 13.15 -16.81 4.08
C LYS A 138 13.87 -16.42 5.37
N LEU A 139 13.53 -17.06 6.48
CA LEU A 139 14.23 -16.95 7.76
C LEU A 139 14.77 -18.33 8.12
N ASP A 140 16.09 -18.45 8.29
CA ASP A 140 16.75 -19.74 8.56
C ASP A 140 16.33 -20.84 7.55
N GLY A 141 16.23 -20.46 6.27
CA GLY A 141 15.85 -21.33 5.16
C GLY A 141 14.34 -21.62 5.03
N LYS A 142 13.50 -21.18 5.98
CA LYS A 142 12.05 -21.40 5.96
C LYS A 142 11.31 -20.20 5.35
N PRO A 143 10.22 -20.39 4.60
CA PRO A 143 9.40 -19.28 4.11
C PRO A 143 8.96 -18.36 5.24
N TYR A 144 9.14 -17.05 5.05
CA TYR A 144 8.77 -16.03 6.04
C TYR A 144 7.73 -15.06 5.50
N ALA A 145 8.03 -14.41 4.38
CA ALA A 145 7.14 -13.45 3.74
C ALA A 145 7.43 -13.35 2.25
N LYS A 146 6.47 -12.81 1.51
CA LYS A 146 6.65 -12.40 0.13
C LYS A 146 6.30 -10.93 0.01
N TRP A 147 7.21 -10.16 -0.59
CA TRP A 147 6.92 -8.78 -1.00
C TRP A 147 6.64 -8.77 -2.49
N VAL A 148 5.63 -8.03 -2.91
CA VAL A 148 5.31 -7.84 -4.33
C VAL A 148 5.20 -6.36 -4.60
N PHE A 149 6.03 -5.87 -5.50
CA PHE A 149 5.92 -4.53 -6.05
C PHE A 149 5.27 -4.62 -7.43
N SER A 150 4.27 -3.77 -7.65
CA SER A 150 3.63 -3.58 -8.95
C SER A 150 3.62 -2.10 -9.28
N ALA A 151 3.93 -1.74 -10.52
CA ALA A 151 3.64 -0.42 -11.06
C ALA A 151 2.75 -0.53 -12.30
N TYR A 152 1.80 0.40 -12.39
CA TYR A 152 0.76 0.43 -13.41
C TYR A 152 1.02 1.62 -14.35
N PRO A 153 0.98 1.43 -15.67
CA PRO A 153 1.19 2.49 -16.64
C PRO A 153 -0.05 3.39 -16.82
N GLU A 154 -1.22 2.95 -16.36
CA GLU A 154 -2.47 3.69 -16.52
C GLU A 154 -2.58 4.86 -15.54
N ASP A 155 -3.21 5.95 -16.00
CA ASP A 155 -3.56 7.09 -15.17
C ASP A 155 -4.65 6.71 -14.17
N GLY A 156 -4.28 6.67 -12.90
CA GLY A 156 -5.17 6.40 -11.78
C GLY A 156 -4.72 7.12 -10.52
N PRO A 157 -5.54 7.11 -9.46
CA PRO A 157 -5.18 7.74 -8.18
C PRO A 157 -3.93 7.11 -7.54
N PHE A 158 -3.61 5.86 -7.91
CA PHE A 158 -2.43 5.13 -7.49
C PHE A 158 -1.80 4.45 -8.71
N ASN A 159 -0.48 4.58 -8.86
CA ASN A 159 0.28 3.94 -9.94
C ASN A 159 1.32 2.93 -9.41
N VAL A 160 1.42 2.75 -8.10
CA VAL A 160 2.22 1.69 -7.47
C VAL A 160 1.41 0.94 -6.41
N ALA A 161 1.70 -0.34 -6.27
CA ALA A 161 1.23 -1.18 -5.16
C ALA A 161 2.40 -1.96 -4.56
N ILE A 162 2.52 -1.93 -3.23
CA ILE A 162 3.49 -2.71 -2.47
C ILE A 162 2.73 -3.63 -1.53
N THR A 163 2.85 -4.93 -1.75
CA THR A 163 2.13 -5.97 -0.99
C THR A 163 3.09 -6.77 -0.14
N LEU A 164 2.77 -6.90 1.14
CA LEU A 164 3.30 -7.92 2.04
C LEU A 164 2.33 -9.08 2.08
N GLN A 165 2.82 -10.29 1.90
CA GLN A 165 2.10 -11.52 2.19
C GLN A 165 2.91 -12.37 3.16
N MET A 166 2.39 -12.62 4.35
CA MET A 166 3.05 -13.48 5.34
C MET A 166 2.95 -14.95 4.93
N SER A 167 4.02 -15.70 5.14
CA SER A 167 4.00 -17.17 5.04
C SER A 167 3.28 -17.73 6.27
N ARG A 168 2.48 -18.78 6.07
CA ARG A 168 1.83 -19.53 7.16
C ARG A 168 2.67 -20.73 7.56
#